data_AF-X1E2E2-F1
#
_entry.id   AF-X1E2E2-F1
#
_cell.length_a   1.000
_cell.length_b   1.000
_cell.length_c   1.000
_cell.angle_alpha   90.00
_cell.angle_beta   90.00
_cell.angle_gamma   90.00
#
_symmetry.space_group_name_H-M   'P 1'
#
loop_
_entity.id
_entity.type
_entity.pdbx_description
1 polymer ?
#
loop_
_entity_poly.entity_id
_entity_poly.type
_entity_poly.pdbx_seq_one_letter_code
_entity_poly.pdbx_strand_id
1 'polypeptide(L)' 'MYSRNHIFAYGTDGDLFIPEVNNDICVGCGACEYACPTIPYKAIYVDGNVVHLDAEKPEEEELKAPSTEEDFPF' A
#
# COMPACT_ATOMS: atom_id res chain seq x y z
N MET A 1 -23.40 -8.39 3.76
CA MET A 1 -23.44 -9.50 2.81
C MET A 1 -22.77 -9.06 1.50
N TYR A 2 -21.44 -8.95 1.52
CA TYR A 2 -20.56 -9.14 0.36
C TYR A 2 -19.25 -9.69 0.92
N SER A 3 -19.29 -10.97 1.26
CA SER A 3 -18.08 -11.77 1.40
C SER A 3 -17.40 -11.79 0.03
N ARG A 4 -16.32 -11.03 -0.14
CA ARG A 4 -15.33 -11.34 -1.17
C ARG A 4 -14.06 -11.74 -0.48
N ASN A 5 -14.13 -12.97 -0.01
CA ASN A 5 -13.02 -13.83 0.35
C ASN A 5 -11.96 -13.78 -0.75
N HIS A 6 -10.74 -13.42 -0.36
CA HIS A 6 -9.49 -13.85 -0.96
C HIS A 6 -9.35 -13.68 -2.49
N ILE A 7 -8.88 -12.51 -2.92
CA ILE A 7 -8.09 -12.41 -4.15
C ILE A 7 -6.66 -12.78 -3.75
N PHE A 8 -6.29 -14.05 -3.86
CA PHE A 8 -4.91 -14.48 -3.92
C PHE A 8 -4.46 -14.38 -5.37
N ALA A 9 -3.51 -13.50 -5.68
CA ALA A 9 -2.82 -13.48 -6.95
C ALA A 9 -1.32 -13.63 -6.71
N TYR A 10 -0.91 -14.81 -6.24
CA TYR A 10 0.47 -15.25 -6.40
C TYR A 10 0.62 -15.77 -7.82
N GLY A 11 1.43 -15.08 -8.62
CA GLY A 11 1.67 -15.41 -10.02
C GLY A 11 2.14 -16.86 -10.19
N THR A 12 1.43 -17.59 -11.04
CA THR A 12 2.00 -18.69 -11.82
C THR A 12 1.40 -18.55 -13.22
N ASP A 13 2.25 -18.28 -14.21
CA ASP A 13 1.96 -18.27 -15.65
C ASP A 13 1.36 -16.99 -16.28
N GLY A 14 1.79 -15.80 -15.83
CA GLY A 14 1.54 -14.52 -16.52
C GLY A 14 1.45 -13.35 -15.54
N ASP A 15 2.56 -12.62 -15.35
CA ASP A 15 2.76 -11.65 -14.26
C ASP A 15 1.76 -10.48 -14.27
N LEU A 16 0.70 -10.60 -13.47
CA LEU A 16 -0.17 -9.51 -13.06
C LEU A 16 0.21 -9.09 -11.63
N PHE A 17 0.85 -7.94 -11.50
CA PHE A 17 1.13 -7.31 -10.21
C PHE A 17 -0.12 -6.57 -9.73
N ILE A 18 -0.88 -7.19 -8.82
CA ILE A 18 -2.04 -6.58 -8.18
C ILE A 18 -1.58 -5.97 -6.84
N PRO A 19 -1.74 -4.65 -6.62
CA PRO A 19 -1.41 -4.04 -5.35
C PRO A 19 -2.39 -4.50 -4.26
N GLU A 20 -1.87 -4.82 -3.08
CA GLU A 20 -2.65 -5.14 -1.87
C GLU A 20 -2.53 -4.01 -0.85
N VAL A 21 -3.58 -3.84 -0.04
CA VAL A 21 -3.63 -2.81 1.01
C VAL A 21 -4.01 -3.47 2.33
N ASN A 22 -3.21 -3.22 3.36
CA ASN A 22 -3.57 -3.54 4.74
C ASN A 22 -4.37 -2.37 5.33
N ASN A 23 -5.65 -2.60 5.64
CA ASN A 23 -6.55 -1.57 6.18
C ASN A 23 -6.21 -1.17 7.62
N ASP A 24 -5.58 -2.04 8.40
CA ASP A 24 -5.27 -1.78 9.81
C ASP A 24 -4.25 -0.64 9.94
N ILE A 25 -3.34 -0.50 8.97
CA ILE A 25 -2.32 0.57 8.92
C ILE A 25 -2.67 1.71 7.95
N CYS A 26 -3.78 1.60 7.22
CA CYS A 26 -4.17 2.58 6.21
C CYS A 26 -4.77 3.84 6.86
N VAL A 27 -4.12 4.99 6.68
CA VAL A 27 -4.58 6.28 7.23
C VAL A 27 -5.51 7.06 6.30
N GLY A 28 -5.90 6.49 5.16
CA GLY A 28 -6.82 7.14 4.21
C GLY A 28 -6.24 8.36 3.48
N CYS A 29 -4.92 8.45 3.28
CA CYS A 29 -4.27 9.61 2.66
C CYS A 29 -4.50 9.78 1.14
N GLY A 30 -5.00 8.75 0.45
CA GLY A 30 -5.28 8.82 -0.99
C GLY A 30 -4.05 8.72 -1.92
N ALA A 31 -2.83 8.55 -1.38
CA ALA A 31 -1.62 8.50 -2.20
C ALA A 31 -1.64 7.35 -3.22
N CYS A 32 -2.19 6.19 -2.84
CA CYS A 32 -2.34 5.03 -3.73
C CYS A 32 -3.34 5.28 -4.86
N GLU A 33 -4.47 5.94 -4.59
CA GLU A 33 -5.46 6.33 -5.60
C GLU A 33 -4.89 7.36 -6.58
N TYR A 34 -4.14 8.35 -6.08
CA TYR A 34 -3.46 9.32 -6.91
C TYR A 34 -2.41 8.66 -7.83
N ALA A 35 -1.57 7.79 -7.26
CA ALA A 35 -0.51 7.09 -7.99
C ALA A 35 -1.04 6.08 -9.01
N CYS A 36 -2.28 5.60 -8.85
CA CYS A 36 -2.86 4.59 -9.73
C CYS A 36 -2.91 5.08 -11.19
N PRO A 37 -2.24 4.40 -12.15
CA PRO A 37 -2.11 4.87 -13.52
C PRO A 37 -3.31 4.54 -14.41
N THR A 38 -4.25 3.74 -13.95
CA THR A 38 -5.33 3.22 -14.81
C THR A 38 -6.35 4.32 -15.13
N ILE A 39 -6.77 4.36 -16.39
CA ILE A 39 -7.73 5.31 -16.92
C ILE A 39 -8.76 4.59 -17.81
N PRO A 40 -10.01 5.08 -17.91
CA PRO A 40 -10.56 6.25 -17.22
C PRO A 40 -10.94 5.99 -15.75
N TYR A 41 -10.96 4.72 -15.34
CA TYR A 41 -11.31 4.30 -13.99
C TYR A 41 -10.07 3.85 -13.23
N LYS A 42 -9.96 4.29 -11.98
CA LYS A 42 -8.89 3.89 -11.07
C LYS A 42 -9.11 2.44 -10.62
N ALA A 43 -8.03 1.71 -10.41
CA ALA A 43 -8.08 0.34 -9.87
C ALA A 43 -8.31 0.32 -8.35
N ILE A 44 -8.06 1.45 -7.68
CA ILE A 44 -8.21 1.62 -6.23
C ILE A 44 -8.85 2.99 -5.94
N TYR A 45 -9.70 3.02 -4.91
CA TYR A 45 -10.36 4.21 -4.38
C TYR A 45 -10.20 4.24 -2.87
N VAL A 46 -9.93 5.41 -2.31
CA VAL A 46 -9.83 5.62 -0.87
C VAL A 46 -11.08 6.33 -0.40
N ASP A 47 -11.86 5.64 0.44
CA ASP A 47 -13.04 6.20 1.10
C ASP A 47 -12.79 6.33 2.60
N GLY A 48 -13.32 7.41 3.19
CA GLY A 48 -13.20 7.67 4.61
C GLY A 48 -14.21 6.87 5.42
N ASN A 49 -13.85 6.53 6.65
CA ASN A 49 -14.81 5.98 7.59
C ASN A 49 -15.80 7.07 8.04
N VAL A 50 -17.08 6.70 8.20
CA VAL A 50 -18.13 7.62 8.70
C VAL A 50 -17.77 8.21 10.07
N VAL A 51 -17.07 7.42 10.90
CA VAL A 51 -16.47 7.83 12.17
C VAL A 51 -14.97 7.63 12.04
N HIS A 52 -14.17 8.62 12.42
CA HIS A 52 -12.72 8.52 12.37
C HIS A 52 -12.21 7.40 13.29
N LEU A 53 -11.32 6.57 12.75
CA LEU A 53 -10.65 5.48 13.47
C LEU A 53 -9.14 5.76 13.50
N ASP A 54 -8.47 5.22 14.50
CA ASP A 54 -7.01 5.24 14.58
C ASP A 54 -6.43 4.03 13.83
N ALA A 55 -5.38 4.27 13.03
CA ALA A 55 -4.64 3.22 12.35
C ALA A 55 -3.56 2.64 13.28
N GLU A 56 -3.26 1.36 13.09
CA GLU A 56 -2.13 0.69 13.72
C GLU A 56 -0.80 1.22 13.17
N LYS A 57 0.24 1.10 14.01
CA LYS A 57 1.60 1.40 13.55
C LYS A 57 2.09 0.28 12.64
N PRO A 58 2.68 0.61 11.48
CA PRO A 58 3.31 -0.40 10.65
C PRO A 58 4.49 -1.06 11.40
N GLU A 59 4.83 -2.27 10.99
CA GLU A 59 6.03 -2.95 11.50
C GLU A 59 7.27 -2.13 11.11
N GLU A 60 8.03 -1.68 12.10
CA GLU A 60 9.29 -0.98 11.91
C GLU A 60 10.41 -2.02 11.86
N GLU A 61 11.00 -2.23 10.68
CA GLU A 61 12.25 -2.98 10.58
C GLU A 61 13.41 -2.06 10.98
N GLU A 62 14.31 -2.55 11.84
CA GLU A 62 15.55 -1.84 12.16
C GLU A 62 16.38 -1.68 10.88
N LEU A 63 16.30 -0.49 10.28
CA LEU A 63 17.13 -0.13 9.16
C LEU A 63 18.59 -0.16 9.63
N LYS A 64 19.39 -1.06 9.05
CA LYS A 64 20.84 -0.98 9.19
C LYS A 64 21.24 0.36 8.61
N ALA A 65 21.63 1.29 9.48
CA ALA A 65 22.18 2.56 9.03
C ALA A 65 23.31 2.24 8.03
N PRO A 66 23.21 2.68 6.76
CA PRO A 66 24.36 2.59 5.88
C PRO A 66 25.51 3.31 6.56
N SER A 67 26.70 2.69 6.60
CA SER A 67 27.88 3.31 7.20
C SER A 67 28.11 4.66 6.53
N THR A 68 28.15 5.72 7.33
CA THR A 68 28.38 7.11 6.90
C THR A 68 29.80 7.36 6.37
N GLU A 69 30.49 6.32 5.90
CA GLU A 69 31.92 6.32 5.55
C GLU A 69 32.18 6.52 4.05
N GLU A 70 31.15 6.45 3.20
CA GLU A 70 31.25 6.94 1.83
C GLU A 70 30.63 8.33 1.77
N ASP A 71 31.50 9.34 1.75
CA ASP A 71 31.14 10.75 1.51
C ASP A 71 30.16 10.80 0.33
N PHE A 72 28.91 11.09 0.64
CA PHE A 72 27.87 11.38 -0.33
C PHE A 72 28.43 12.52 -1.22
N PRO A 73 28.61 12.32 -2.53
CA PRO A 73 29.50 13.16 -3.35
C PRO A 73 28.86 14.49 -3.79
N PHE A 74 28.33 15.24 -2.82
CA PHE A 74 27.92 16.65 -2.93
C PHE A 74 28.52 17.45 -1.78
#